data_AF-A0A9X9F2G2-F1
#
_entry.id   AF-A0A9X9F2G2-F1
#
_cell.length_a   1.000
_cell.length_b   1.000
_cell.length_c   1.000
_cell.angle_alpha   90.00
_cell.angle_beta   90.00
_cell.angle_gamma   90.00
#
_symmetry.space_group_name_H-M   'P 1'
#
loop_
_entity.id
_entity.type
_entity.pdbx_description
1 polymer ?
#
loop_
_entity_poly.entity_id
_entity_poly.type
_entity_poly.pdbx_seq_one_letter_code
_entity_poly.pdbx_strand_id
1 'polypeptide(L)'
;MRKGINNGDFLFVDQHLSHTAELLRADVLDIDFAILEAVAITEDGMIIPTTSIGNSLAFSLNAKSIIIEMNMAQSTQLEGPH
;
A
#
# COMPACT_ATOMS: atom_id res chain seq x y z
N MET A 1 -6.59 16.79 -6.64
CA MET A 1 -7.48 15.93 -5.84
C MET A 1 -8.57 16.73 -5.11
N ARG A 2 -8.29 17.50 -4.04
CA ARG A 2 -9.31 18.21 -3.23
C ARG A 2 -10.34 19.02 -4.04
N LYS A 3 -9.88 19.81 -5.01
CA LYS A 3 -10.79 20.59 -5.88
C LYS A 3 -11.79 19.70 -6.63
N GLY A 4 -11.35 18.57 -7.16
CA GLY A 4 -12.23 17.63 -7.87
C GLY A 4 -13.25 16.96 -6.94
N ILE A 5 -12.84 16.62 -5.71
CA ILE A 5 -13.78 16.12 -4.68
C ILE A 5 -14.86 17.17 -4.40
N ASN A 6 -14.46 18.41 -4.14
CA ASN A 6 -15.39 19.51 -3.83
C ASN A 6 -16.27 19.91 -5.02
N ASN A 7 -15.84 19.63 -6.25
CA ASN A 7 -16.60 19.82 -7.47
C ASN A 7 -17.54 18.65 -7.80
N GLY A 8 -17.45 17.53 -7.07
CA GLY A 8 -18.20 16.31 -7.37
C GLY A 8 -17.59 15.45 -8.50
N ASP A 9 -16.40 15.79 -8.99
CA ASP A 9 -15.69 15.03 -10.03
C ASP A 9 -15.18 13.67 -9.50
N PHE A 10 -14.98 13.56 -8.18
CA PHE A 10 -14.49 12.35 -7.51
C PHE A 10 -15.36 11.99 -6.31
N LEU A 11 -15.73 10.72 -6.20
CA LEU A 11 -16.25 10.16 -4.96
C LEU A 11 -15.08 9.97 -3.98
N PHE A 12 -15.26 10.41 -2.74
CA PHE A 12 -14.25 10.35 -1.71
C PHE A 12 -14.86 9.90 -0.38
N VAL A 13 -14.16 9.02 0.33
CA VAL A 13 -14.54 8.52 1.66
C VAL A 13 -13.33 8.64 2.57
N ASP A 14 -13.45 9.44 3.64
CA ASP A 14 -12.44 9.57 4.69
C ASP A 14 -12.65 8.52 5.78
N GLN A 15 -12.15 7.32 5.53
CA GLN A 15 -12.21 6.25 6.53
C GLN A 15 -11.26 6.53 7.69
N HIS A 16 -11.61 6.06 8.89
CA HIS A 16 -10.65 5.95 9.99
C HIS A 16 -9.50 5.04 9.52
N LEU A 17 -8.26 5.51 9.65
CA LEU A 17 -7.11 4.90 8.98
C LEU A 17 -6.90 3.41 9.33
N SER A 18 -7.34 2.96 10.51
CA SER A 18 -7.26 1.56 10.91
C SER A 18 -8.28 0.62 10.25
N HIS A 19 -9.40 1.14 9.75
CA HIS A 19 -10.52 0.31 9.27
C HIS A 19 -10.32 -0.21 7.85
N THR A 20 -9.58 0.49 6.99
CA THR A 20 -9.40 0.06 5.59
C THR A 20 -8.78 -1.34 5.51
N ALA A 21 -7.76 -1.62 6.33
CA ALA A 21 -7.16 -2.96 6.40
C ALA A 21 -8.13 -4.02 6.95
N GLU A 22 -9.03 -3.64 7.88
CA GLU A 22 -10.05 -4.56 8.40
C GLU A 22 -11.10 -4.90 7.35
N LEU A 23 -11.55 -3.93 6.57
CA LEU A 23 -12.53 -4.14 5.50
C LEU A 23 -11.99 -5.05 4.40
N LEU A 24 -10.70 -4.92 4.06
CA LEU A 24 -10.03 -5.83 3.13
C LEU A 24 -9.97 -7.25 3.67
N ARG A 25 -9.55 -7.42 4.93
CA ARG A 25 -9.49 -8.75 5.58
C ARG A 25 -10.86 -9.41 5.76
N ALA A 26 -11.93 -8.61 5.78
CA ALA A 26 -13.30 -9.07 5.90
C ALA A 26 -13.98 -9.27 4.53
N ASP A 27 -13.23 -9.22 3.42
CA ASP A 27 -13.72 -9.37 2.04
C ASP A 27 -14.85 -8.39 1.69
N VAL A 28 -14.86 -7.20 2.33
CA VAL A 28 -15.83 -6.13 2.03
C VAL A 28 -15.36 -5.26 0.86
N LEU A 29 -14.04 -5.20 0.65
CA LEU A 29 -13.40 -4.44 -0.42
C LEU A 29 -12.47 -5.36 -1.20
N ASP A 30 -12.49 -5.24 -2.52
CA ASP A 30 -11.62 -5.99 -3.43
C ASP A 30 -10.53 -5.10 -4.04
N ILE A 31 -9.36 -5.68 -4.28
CA ILE A 31 -8.23 -5.03 -4.95
C ILE A 31 -7.76 -5.89 -6.11
N ASP A 32 -7.72 -5.32 -7.31
CA ASP A 32 -7.14 -6.01 -8.47
C ASP A 32 -5.60 -5.90 -8.48
N PHE A 33 -5.08 -4.71 -8.19
CA PHE A 33 -3.64 -4.42 -8.22
C PHE A 33 -3.17 -3.68 -6.96
N ALA A 34 -2.10 -4.16 -6.35
CA ALA A 34 -1.33 -3.43 -5.34
C ALA A 34 -0.03 -2.90 -5.97
N ILE A 35 0.20 -1.60 -5.86
CA ILE A 35 1.45 -0.95 -6.28
C ILE A 35 2.20 -0.56 -5.00
N LEU A 36 3.37 -1.15 -4.79
CA LEU A 36 4.12 -1.05 -3.54
C LEU A 36 5.54 -0.57 -3.81
N GLU A 37 5.98 0.45 -3.07
CA GLU A 37 7.36 0.94 -3.14
C GLU A 37 8.25 0.15 -2.17
N ALA A 38 9.44 -0.26 -2.62
CA ALA A 38 10.35 -1.08 -1.84
C ALA A 38 11.82 -0.63 -1.97
N VAL A 39 12.60 -0.83 -0.91
CA VAL A 39 14.07 -0.69 -0.94
C VAL A 39 14.77 -2.00 -1.35
N ALA A 40 14.17 -3.14 -1.01
CA ALA A 40 14.74 -4.46 -1.25
C ALA A 40 13.63 -5.52 -1.34
N ILE A 41 13.99 -6.65 -1.96
CA ILE A 41 13.23 -7.90 -1.88
C ILE A 41 14.20 -8.96 -1.38
N THR A 42 13.85 -9.66 -0.31
CA THR A 42 14.71 -10.71 0.27
C THR A 42 14.71 -11.96 -0.61
N GLU A 43 15.65 -12.86 -0.36
CA GLU A 43 15.75 -14.15 -1.06
C GLU A 43 14.48 -15.01 -0.89
N ASP A 44 13.79 -14.85 0.24
CA ASP A 44 12.52 -15.52 0.53
C ASP A 44 11.30 -14.81 -0.10
N GLY A 45 11.52 -13.75 -0.87
CA GLY A 45 10.47 -13.00 -1.56
C GLY A 45 9.74 -11.97 -0.69
N MET A 46 10.30 -11.61 0.48
CA MET A 46 9.70 -10.58 1.34
C MET A 46 10.03 -9.19 0.80
N ILE A 47 9.04 -8.30 0.84
CA ILE A 47 9.19 -6.91 0.38
C ILE A 47 9.60 -6.04 1.56
N ILE A 48 10.72 -5.33 1.44
CA ILE A 48 11.17 -4.36 2.43
C ILE A 48 10.67 -2.96 1.99
N PRO A 49 9.70 -2.36 2.68
CA PRO A 49 9.13 -1.08 2.29
C PRO A 49 10.11 0.08 2.53
N THR A 50 9.74 1.25 2.02
CA THR A 50 10.53 2.47 2.15
C THR A 50 10.20 3.20 3.47
N THR A 51 9.80 4.48 3.40
CA THR A 51 9.63 5.34 4.57
C THR A 51 8.26 5.25 5.23
N SER A 52 7.38 4.35 4.77
CA SER A 52 6.07 4.13 5.38
C SER A 52 5.58 2.70 5.17
N ILE A 53 4.81 2.19 6.15
CA ILE A 53 4.13 0.89 6.05
C ILE A 53 2.70 1.07 5.53
N GLY A 54 1.90 1.84 6.26
CA GLY A 54 0.49 2.06 5.92
C GLY A 54 -0.28 0.75 5.77
N ASN A 55 -1.08 0.67 4.71
CA ASN A 55 -1.86 -0.53 4.37
C ASN A 55 -1.12 -1.49 3.41
N SER A 56 0.16 -1.26 3.12
CA SER A 56 0.92 -2.01 2.10
C SER A 56 0.85 -3.53 2.31
N LEU A 57 0.97 -4.00 3.56
CA LEU A 57 0.81 -5.43 3.88
C LEU A 57 -0.59 -5.93 3.54
N ALA A 58 -1.64 -5.23 3.98
CA ALA A 58 -3.02 -5.61 3.70
C ALA A 58 -3.30 -5.61 2.20
N PHE A 59 -2.79 -4.64 1.45
CA PHE A 59 -2.90 -4.61 -0.01
C PHE A 59 -2.17 -5.79 -0.67
N SER A 60 -0.93 -6.09 -0.24
CA SER A 60 -0.14 -7.20 -0.79
C SER A 60 -0.80 -8.57 -0.60
N LEU A 61 -1.50 -8.78 0.53
CA LEU A 61 -2.14 -10.05 0.84
C LEU A 61 -3.49 -10.24 0.13
N ASN A 62 -4.18 -9.16 -0.22
CA ASN A 62 -5.56 -9.21 -0.74
C ASN A 62 -5.67 -8.82 -2.23
N ALA A 63 -4.61 -8.30 -2.85
CA ALA A 63 -4.63 -7.96 -4.27
C ALA A 63 -4.48 -9.19 -5.18
N LYS A 64 -5.19 -9.20 -6.31
CA LYS A 64 -5.04 -10.26 -7.34
C LYS A 64 -3.67 -10.23 -8.03
N SER A 65 -3.02 -9.07 -8.06
CA SER A 65 -1.72 -8.88 -8.70
C SER A 65 -0.94 -7.77 -7.99
N ILE A 66 0.39 -7.88 -8.01
CA ILE A 66 1.28 -6.94 -7.30
C ILE A 66 2.32 -6.39 -8.28
N ILE A 67 2.54 -5.09 -8.23
CA ILE A 67 3.61 -4.37 -8.92
C ILE A 67 4.52 -3.76 -7.85
N ILE A 68 5.82 -4.08 -7.92
CA ILE A 68 6.82 -3.56 -6.99
C ILE A 68 7.64 -2.47 -7.68
N GLU A 69 7.70 -1.30 -7.07
CA GLU A 69 8.53 -0.17 -7.48
C GLU A 69 9.79 -0.11 -6.62
N MET A 70 10.92 -0.53 -7.20
CA MET A 70 12.22 -0.48 -6.52
C MET A 70 12.75 0.95 -6.51
N ASN A 71 12.84 1.57 -5.33
CA ASN A 71 13.32 2.95 -5.20
C ASN A 71 14.80 3.01 -4.79
N MET A 72 15.67 3.22 -5.78
CA MET A 72 17.12 3.33 -5.58
C MET A 72 17.57 4.63 -4.89
N ALA A 73 16.67 5.60 -4.70
CA ALA A 73 16.97 6.83 -3.96
C ALA A 73 16.83 6.65 -2.43
N GLN A 74 16.17 5.59 -1.99
CA GLN A 74 16.01 5.25 -0.59
C GLN A 74 17.21 4.45 -0.08
N SER A 75 17.57 4.65 1.18
CA SER A 75 18.70 3.93 1.78
C SER A 75 18.31 2.47 2.03
N THR A 76 19.18 1.53 1.65
CA THR A 76 19.01 0.10 1.99
C THR A 76 19.06 -0.16 3.50
N GLN A 77 19.54 0.80 4.29
CA GLN A 77 19.49 0.77 5.77
C GLN A 77 18.07 0.91 6.34
N LEU A 78 17.05 1.10 5.48
CA LEU A 78 15.65 1.01 5.89
C LEU A 78 15.18 -0.42 6.12
N GLU A 79 16.01 -1.44 5.87
CA GLU A 79 15.75 -2.81 6.30
C GLU A 79 15.95 -2.96 7.82
N GLY A 80 14.90 -3.42 8.54
CA GLY A 80 14.95 -3.75 9.96
C GLY A 80 14.22 -2.82 10.97
N PRO A 81 14.05 -1.51 10.74
CA PRO A 81 13.29 -0.64 11.64
C PRO A 81 11.82 -1.00 11.86
N HIS A 82 11.22 -1.78 10.97
CA HIS A 82 9.79 -2.09 10.92
C HIS A 82 9.53 -3.56 10.62
#